data_AF-A0A3N5NI32-F1
#
_entry.id   AF-A0A3N5NI32-F1
#
_cell.length_a   1.000
_cell.length_b   1.000
_cell.length_c   1.000
_cell.angle_alpha   90.00
_cell.angle_beta   90.00
_cell.angle_gamma   90.00
#
_symmetry.space_group_name_H-M   'P 1'
#
loop_
_entity.id
_entity.type
_entity.pdbx_description
1 polymer ?
#
loop_
_entity_poly.entity_id
_entity_poly.type
_entity_poly.pdbx_seq_one_letter_code
_entity_poly.pdbx_strand_id
1 'polypeptide(L)'
;LRRELEAAQASVETERRRASGLDRTVDQVRGELQAERAAIETQQREIAAKLQEFAARHQALDAQFRDEQAAHAKARTQMVQARAEADAERASADRLLETAAKLERDLEAARGELVEVRRELDGLRRDADARAETLSQSYVEQETALNAARHAAQAFEARADEALRERDALRNELESAQQAIGERDALRREIETAHEERDAVRNELELAQEAIRERDALRRELETAHEQRDAARANHAVSPLPVGFEQVGEDEETVVDLTTETIDEEMQRAEMRIRGLELALRDAETRAESAELELELQRRAAGLPTELSTVETPAEPSVPEPSNEPAFRGPARGAKRVAITTEVDIQIDAAPGKLIDLSITGAQVLTSFSMKPNRLVKVTLPMGDSLIACKAKVMWSRLEPKAGQLLYRAGVWFTGADQMALEAFLSSHRKDV
;
A
#
# COMPACT_ATOMS: atom_id res chain seq x y z
N LEU A 1 93.75 -47.21 150.83
CA LEU A 1 93.81 -48.14 149.68
C LEU A 1 92.48 -48.83 149.39
N ARG A 2 92.11 -49.95 150.03
CA ARG A 2 90.95 -50.76 149.59
C ARG A 2 89.62 -49.98 149.52
N ARG A 3 89.29 -49.19 150.54
CA ARG A 3 88.11 -48.30 150.55
C ARG A 3 88.17 -47.19 149.48
N GLU A 4 89.37 -46.71 149.12
CA GLU A 4 89.54 -45.73 148.03
C GLU A 4 89.32 -46.39 146.66
N LEU A 5 89.74 -47.66 146.49
CA LEU A 5 89.46 -48.43 145.28
C LEU A 5 87.96 -48.71 145.12
N GLU A 6 87.30 -49.11 146.20
CA GLU A 6 85.84 -49.33 146.25
C GLU A 6 85.06 -48.02 146.00
N ALA A 7 85.52 -46.88 146.55
CA ALA A 7 84.98 -45.56 146.25
C ALA A 7 85.24 -45.09 144.80
N ALA A 8 86.42 -45.38 144.24
CA ALA A 8 86.75 -45.09 142.85
C ALA A 8 85.94 -45.96 141.87
N GLN A 9 85.70 -47.23 142.20
CA GLN A 9 84.82 -48.12 141.43
C GLN A 9 83.36 -47.63 141.49
N ALA A 10 82.86 -47.26 142.67
CA ALA A 10 81.53 -46.65 142.80
C ALA A 10 81.41 -45.34 142.01
N SER A 11 82.45 -44.49 142.03
CA SER A 11 82.54 -43.27 141.22
C SER A 11 82.47 -43.57 139.72
N VAL A 12 83.31 -44.50 139.23
CA VAL A 12 83.31 -44.96 137.83
C VAL A 12 81.98 -45.60 137.44
N GLU A 13 81.29 -46.30 138.34
CA GLU A 13 79.93 -46.76 138.09
C GLU A 13 78.90 -45.63 138.02
N THR A 14 78.99 -44.61 138.88
CA THR A 14 78.12 -43.43 138.77
C THR A 14 78.39 -42.65 137.48
N GLU A 15 79.64 -42.53 137.05
CA GLU A 15 79.98 -41.91 135.76
C GLU A 15 79.57 -42.77 134.56
N ARG A 16 79.67 -44.10 134.63
CA ARG A 16 79.10 -44.99 133.60
C ARG A 16 77.58 -44.90 133.53
N ARG A 17 76.90 -44.77 134.67
CA ARG A 17 75.43 -44.54 134.71
C ARG A 17 75.08 -43.18 134.13
N ARG A 18 75.83 -42.11 134.47
CA ARG A 18 75.70 -40.77 133.86
C ARG A 18 75.93 -40.80 132.35
N ALA A 19 77.03 -41.40 131.88
CA ALA A 19 77.32 -41.59 130.47
C ALA A 19 76.19 -42.34 129.74
N SER A 20 75.74 -43.48 130.28
CA SER A 20 74.60 -44.22 129.68
C SER A 20 73.27 -43.47 129.71
N GLY A 21 73.12 -42.48 130.61
CA GLY A 21 72.00 -41.54 130.63
C GLY A 21 72.16 -40.47 129.55
N LEU A 22 73.35 -39.91 129.41
CA LEU A 22 73.71 -38.95 128.37
C LEU A 22 73.55 -39.57 126.97
N ASP A 23 74.06 -40.78 126.74
CA ASP A 23 73.90 -41.53 125.49
C ASP A 23 72.42 -41.70 125.13
N ARG A 24 71.58 -42.10 126.09
CA ARG A 24 70.12 -42.18 125.90
C ARG A 24 69.49 -40.83 125.56
N THR A 25 69.90 -39.74 126.22
CA THR A 25 69.40 -38.40 125.86
C THR A 25 69.90 -37.93 124.49
N VAL A 26 71.12 -38.32 124.08
CA VAL A 26 71.66 -38.02 122.75
C VAL A 26 70.93 -38.79 121.67
N ASP A 27 70.62 -40.07 121.88
CA ASP A 27 69.84 -40.87 120.94
C ASP A 27 68.35 -40.48 120.93
N GLN A 28 67.78 -40.04 122.07
CA GLN A 28 66.45 -39.44 122.12
C GLN A 28 66.41 -38.14 121.29
N VAL A 29 67.30 -37.18 121.56
CA VAL A 29 67.36 -35.91 120.82
C VAL A 29 67.69 -36.13 119.34
N ARG A 30 68.50 -37.15 119.00
CA ARG A 30 68.73 -37.57 117.61
C ARG A 30 67.44 -38.10 116.97
N GLY A 31 66.65 -38.90 117.68
CA GLY A 31 65.36 -39.42 117.20
C GLY A 31 64.31 -38.31 117.02
N GLU A 32 64.22 -37.39 117.98
CA GLU A 32 63.36 -36.19 117.91
C GLU A 32 63.76 -35.31 116.72
N LEU A 33 65.05 -34.99 116.56
CA LEU A 33 65.57 -34.21 115.43
C LEU A 33 65.35 -34.92 114.07
N GLN A 34 65.42 -36.25 114.02
CA GLN A 34 65.08 -37.03 112.82
C GLN A 34 63.59 -36.97 112.51
N ALA A 35 62.72 -37.03 113.52
CA ALA A 35 61.27 -36.89 113.36
C ALA A 35 60.87 -35.47 112.91
N GLU A 36 61.43 -34.43 113.54
CA GLU A 36 61.26 -33.03 113.13
C GLU A 36 61.73 -32.82 111.69
N ARG A 37 62.90 -33.34 111.32
CA ARG A 37 63.40 -33.26 109.95
C ARG A 37 62.47 -33.96 108.96
N ALA A 38 61.95 -35.15 109.30
CA ALA A 38 60.99 -35.85 108.44
C ALA A 38 59.67 -35.08 108.29
N ALA A 39 59.21 -34.42 109.35
CA ALA A 39 58.04 -33.53 109.31
C ALA A 39 58.29 -32.29 108.43
N ILE A 40 59.45 -31.64 108.57
CA ILE A 40 59.86 -30.49 107.74
C ILE A 40 59.98 -30.90 106.27
N GLU A 41 60.63 -32.02 105.95
CA GLU A 41 60.71 -32.52 104.58
C GLU A 41 59.33 -32.88 104.01
N THR A 42 58.38 -33.33 104.84
CA THR A 42 56.98 -33.57 104.43
C THR A 42 56.24 -32.27 104.14
N GLN A 43 56.35 -31.27 105.02
CA GLN A 43 55.79 -29.93 104.82
C GLN A 43 56.38 -29.25 103.58
N GLN A 44 57.69 -29.39 103.32
CA GLN A 44 58.33 -28.85 102.12
C GLN A 44 57.78 -29.50 100.83
N ARG A 45 57.53 -30.81 100.82
CA ARG A 45 56.87 -31.51 99.71
C ARG A 45 55.43 -31.03 99.51
N GLU A 46 54.68 -30.81 100.60
CA GLU A 46 53.31 -30.29 100.54
C GLU A 46 53.26 -28.85 100.00
N ILE A 47 54.17 -27.98 100.45
CA ILE A 47 54.31 -26.60 99.95
C ILE A 47 54.70 -26.61 98.48
N ALA A 48 55.66 -27.45 98.06
CA ALA A 48 56.05 -27.59 96.67
C ALA A 48 54.88 -28.05 95.78
N ALA A 49 54.10 -29.04 96.24
CA ALA A 49 52.90 -29.51 95.53
C ALA A 49 51.83 -28.41 95.41
N LYS A 50 51.57 -27.66 96.48
CA LYS A 50 50.63 -26.52 96.47
C LYS A 50 51.08 -25.37 95.56
N LEU A 51 52.39 -25.10 95.48
CA LEU A 51 52.94 -24.11 94.54
C LEU A 51 52.84 -24.58 93.08
N GLN A 52 53.06 -25.87 92.81
CA GLN A 52 52.85 -26.47 91.50
C GLN A 52 51.36 -26.43 91.08
N GLU A 53 50.45 -26.74 92.00
CA GLU A 53 49.01 -26.64 91.75
C GLU A 53 48.58 -25.19 91.49
N PHE A 54 49.07 -24.23 92.28
CA PHE A 54 48.80 -22.81 92.07
C PHE A 54 49.32 -22.33 90.71
N ALA A 55 50.54 -22.72 90.33
CA ALA A 55 51.11 -22.38 89.02
C ALA A 55 50.29 -22.98 87.86
N ALA A 56 49.84 -24.24 87.97
CA ALA A 56 48.99 -24.87 86.98
C ALA A 56 47.61 -24.19 86.87
N ARG A 57 46.99 -23.81 88.00
CA ARG A 57 45.75 -23.03 88.03
C ARG A 57 45.93 -21.65 87.39
N HIS A 58 47.05 -20.96 87.64
CA HIS A 58 47.36 -19.67 87.01
C HIS A 58 47.52 -19.82 85.48
N GLN A 59 48.28 -20.81 85.02
CA GLN A 59 48.46 -21.08 83.59
C GLN A 59 47.14 -21.45 82.88
N ALA A 60 46.22 -22.12 83.57
CA ALA A 60 44.88 -22.42 83.05
C ALA A 60 44.03 -21.14 82.92
N LEU A 61 44.07 -20.23 83.90
CA LEU A 61 43.41 -18.92 83.83
C LEU A 61 44.02 -18.04 82.72
N ASP A 62 45.34 -18.03 82.58
CA ASP A 62 46.04 -17.32 81.50
C ASP A 62 45.68 -17.87 80.11
N ALA A 63 45.38 -19.18 80.00
CA ALA A 63 44.86 -19.77 78.77
C ALA A 63 43.42 -19.32 78.50
N GLN A 64 42.52 -19.49 79.47
CA GLN A 64 41.11 -19.07 79.36
C GLN A 64 40.98 -17.59 78.98
N PHE A 65 41.71 -16.69 79.62
CA PHE A 65 41.66 -15.26 79.30
C PHE A 65 42.18 -14.93 77.89
N ARG A 66 43.16 -15.68 77.37
CA ARG A 66 43.63 -15.53 75.97
C ARG A 66 42.61 -16.07 74.97
N ASP A 67 41.94 -17.18 75.30
CA ASP A 67 40.89 -17.76 74.45
C ASP A 67 39.65 -16.84 74.42
N GLU A 68 39.27 -16.25 75.55
CA GLU A 68 38.22 -15.21 75.64
C GLU A 68 38.59 -13.96 74.84
N GLN A 69 39.83 -13.46 74.96
CA GLN A 69 40.30 -12.34 74.13
C GLN A 69 40.28 -12.66 72.63
N ALA A 70 40.69 -13.86 72.24
CA ALA A 70 40.64 -14.32 70.84
C ALA A 70 39.18 -14.43 70.34
N ALA A 71 38.27 -14.95 71.17
CA ALA A 71 36.84 -15.00 70.87
C ALA A 71 36.23 -13.59 70.72
N HIS A 72 36.54 -12.66 71.63
CA HIS A 72 36.09 -11.26 71.53
C HIS A 72 36.67 -10.54 70.30
N ALA A 73 37.95 -10.76 69.96
CA ALA A 73 38.56 -10.22 68.76
C ALA A 73 37.87 -10.75 67.49
N LYS A 74 37.60 -12.07 67.43
CA LYS A 74 36.86 -12.70 66.33
C LYS A 74 35.44 -12.13 66.21
N ALA A 75 34.70 -12.05 67.31
CA ALA A 75 33.34 -11.49 67.33
C ALA A 75 33.32 -10.02 66.87
N ARG A 76 34.30 -9.20 67.30
CA ARG A 76 34.44 -7.81 66.83
C ARG A 76 34.70 -7.73 65.33
N THR A 77 35.55 -8.59 64.77
CA THR A 77 35.76 -8.65 63.32
C THR A 77 34.50 -9.06 62.58
N GLN A 78 33.76 -10.07 63.07
CA GLN A 78 32.49 -10.51 62.48
C GLN A 78 31.42 -9.40 62.52
N MET A 79 31.34 -8.61 63.60
CA MET A 79 30.43 -7.46 63.67
C MET A 79 30.80 -6.33 62.68
N VAL A 80 32.10 -6.12 62.42
CA VAL A 80 32.54 -5.16 61.40
C VAL A 80 32.24 -5.67 59.99
N GLN A 81 32.41 -6.97 59.72
CA GLN A 81 32.05 -7.60 58.44
C GLN A 81 30.54 -7.50 58.19
N ALA A 82 29.70 -7.96 59.12
CA ALA A 82 28.25 -7.90 59.01
C ALA A 82 27.72 -6.46 58.86
N ARG A 83 28.40 -5.47 59.46
CA ARG A 83 28.08 -4.05 59.23
C ARG A 83 28.45 -3.60 57.82
N ALA A 84 29.64 -3.95 57.33
CA ALA A 84 30.08 -3.60 55.98
C ALA A 84 29.19 -4.24 54.91
N GLU A 85 28.72 -5.48 55.14
CA GLU A 85 27.73 -6.18 54.32
C GLU A 85 26.39 -5.42 54.33
N ALA A 86 25.82 -5.09 55.50
CA ALA A 86 24.58 -4.33 55.60
C ALA A 86 24.65 -2.90 55.01
N ASP A 87 25.80 -2.22 55.15
CA ASP A 87 26.03 -0.91 54.56
C ASP A 87 26.23 -1.00 53.01
N ALA A 88 26.72 -2.13 52.50
CA ALA A 88 26.76 -2.41 51.05
C ALA A 88 25.39 -2.83 50.48
N GLU A 89 24.57 -3.58 51.22
CA GLU A 89 23.18 -3.90 50.85
C GLU A 89 22.33 -2.62 50.74
N ARG A 90 22.47 -1.69 51.70
CA ARG A 90 21.85 -0.36 51.65
C ARG A 90 22.25 0.40 50.38
N ALA A 91 23.55 0.51 50.11
CA ALA A 91 24.05 1.18 48.90
C ALA A 91 23.61 0.49 47.58
N SER A 92 23.20 -0.79 47.63
CA SER A 92 22.57 -1.49 46.51
C SER A 92 21.08 -1.15 46.38
N ALA A 93 20.36 -1.11 47.51
CA ALA A 93 18.95 -0.71 47.56
C ALA A 93 18.74 0.75 47.11
N ASP A 94 19.62 1.67 47.54
CA ASP A 94 19.57 3.09 47.14
C ASP A 94 19.70 3.24 45.61
N ARG A 95 20.63 2.51 44.98
CA ARG A 95 20.77 2.47 43.51
C ARG A 95 19.54 1.89 42.82
N LEU A 96 18.91 0.86 43.39
CA LEU A 96 17.67 0.31 42.85
C LEU A 96 16.54 1.34 42.90
N LEU A 97 16.42 2.11 44.00
CA LEU A 97 15.47 3.21 44.11
C LEU A 97 15.78 4.34 43.11
N GLU A 98 17.05 4.72 42.89
CA GLU A 98 17.45 5.67 41.85
C GLU A 98 17.06 5.19 40.45
N THR A 99 17.26 3.89 40.12
CA THR A 99 16.84 3.34 38.83
C THR A 99 15.33 3.27 38.67
N ALA A 100 14.57 2.95 39.72
CA ALA A 100 13.11 2.97 39.70
C ALA A 100 12.59 4.40 39.48
N ALA A 101 13.07 5.37 40.26
CA ALA A 101 12.73 6.78 40.11
C ALA A 101 13.21 7.39 38.78
N LYS A 102 14.14 6.75 38.05
CA LYS A 102 14.42 7.07 36.66
C LYS A 102 13.36 6.46 35.72
N LEU A 103 13.10 5.17 35.82
CA LEU A 103 12.12 4.48 34.97
C LEU A 103 10.70 5.07 35.09
N GLU A 104 10.31 5.56 36.26
CA GLU A 104 9.04 6.28 36.45
C GLU A 104 8.99 7.60 35.66
N ARG A 105 10.09 8.36 35.61
CA ARG A 105 10.19 9.58 34.78
C ARG A 105 10.24 9.26 33.30
N ASP A 106 10.99 8.24 32.91
CA ASP A 106 11.08 7.77 31.52
C ASP A 106 9.68 7.28 31.02
N LEU A 107 8.89 6.61 31.90
CA LEU A 107 7.50 6.21 31.62
C LEU A 107 6.53 7.39 31.53
N GLU A 108 6.65 8.40 32.39
CA GLU A 108 5.76 9.58 32.34
C GLU A 108 6.07 10.47 31.13
N ALA A 109 7.33 10.58 30.72
CA ALA A 109 7.71 11.21 29.46
C ALA A 109 7.07 10.49 28.25
N ALA A 110 7.19 9.15 28.19
CA ALA A 110 6.57 8.34 27.12
C ALA A 110 5.03 8.43 27.11
N ARG A 111 4.38 8.62 28.28
CA ARG A 111 2.94 8.92 28.36
C ARG A 111 2.61 10.28 27.76
N GLY A 112 3.43 11.31 28.02
CA GLY A 112 3.29 12.63 27.40
C GLY A 112 3.40 12.56 25.87
N GLU A 113 4.41 11.87 25.34
CA GLU A 113 4.59 11.64 23.90
C GLU A 113 3.36 10.94 23.28
N LEU A 114 2.81 9.92 23.94
CA LEU A 114 1.59 9.23 23.47
C LEU A 114 0.34 10.12 23.47
N VAL A 115 0.25 11.11 24.37
CA VAL A 115 -0.85 12.08 24.38
C VAL A 115 -0.73 13.06 23.22
N GLU A 116 0.47 13.56 22.93
CA GLU A 116 0.69 14.45 21.77
C GLU A 116 0.51 13.71 20.44
N VAL A 117 1.03 12.49 20.28
CA VAL A 117 0.79 11.68 19.07
C VAL A 117 -0.71 11.39 18.86
N ARG A 118 -1.49 11.19 19.94
CA ARG A 118 -2.95 11.11 19.83
C ARG A 118 -3.57 12.45 19.40
N ARG A 119 -3.11 13.57 19.95
CA ARG A 119 -3.56 14.93 19.61
C ARG A 119 -3.31 15.26 18.14
N GLU A 120 -2.16 14.86 17.60
CA GLU A 120 -1.82 14.96 16.18
C GLU A 120 -2.72 14.09 15.31
N LEU A 121 -2.93 12.81 15.68
CA LEU A 121 -3.82 11.90 14.96
C LEU A 121 -5.27 12.40 14.91
N ASP A 122 -5.78 12.93 16.03
CA ASP A 122 -7.10 13.55 16.10
C ASP A 122 -7.15 14.95 15.45
N GLY A 123 -5.99 15.54 15.09
CA GLY A 123 -5.88 16.65 14.14
C GLY A 123 -6.03 16.18 12.70
N LEU A 124 -5.17 15.25 12.26
CA LEU A 124 -5.16 14.68 10.92
C LEU A 124 -6.51 14.08 10.51
N ARG A 125 -7.27 13.51 11.48
CA ARG A 125 -8.65 13.07 11.27
C ARG A 125 -9.58 14.21 10.88
N ARG A 126 -9.63 15.29 11.67
CA ARG A 126 -10.46 16.47 11.37
C ARG A 126 -10.08 17.13 10.05
N ASP A 127 -8.79 17.16 9.72
CA ASP A 127 -8.31 17.66 8.42
C ASP A 127 -8.74 16.74 7.26
N ALA A 128 -8.79 15.43 7.46
CA ALA A 128 -9.30 14.47 6.47
C ALA A 128 -10.82 14.56 6.31
N ASP A 129 -11.57 14.68 7.41
CA ASP A 129 -13.02 14.83 7.42
C ASP A 129 -13.43 16.14 6.71
N ALA A 130 -12.76 17.26 7.02
CA ALA A 130 -13.00 18.55 6.36
C ALA A 130 -12.69 18.51 4.84
N ARG A 131 -11.64 17.77 4.43
CA ARG A 131 -11.35 17.55 2.99
C ARG A 131 -12.39 16.67 2.32
N ALA A 132 -12.90 15.64 3.00
CA ALA A 132 -13.98 14.80 2.48
C ALA A 132 -15.29 15.59 2.33
N GLU A 133 -15.61 16.47 3.28
CA GLU A 133 -16.74 17.39 3.16
C GLU A 133 -16.55 18.37 2.01
N THR A 134 -15.37 19.01 1.88
CA THR A 134 -15.05 19.92 0.77
C THR A 134 -15.19 19.22 -0.60
N LEU A 135 -14.70 17.99 -0.72
CA LEU A 135 -14.84 17.19 -1.95
C LEU A 135 -16.31 16.86 -2.24
N SER A 136 -17.09 16.47 -1.22
CA SER A 136 -18.53 16.19 -1.34
C SER A 136 -19.31 17.42 -1.81
N GLN A 137 -19.04 18.60 -1.24
CA GLN A 137 -19.62 19.87 -1.66
C GLN A 137 -19.26 20.16 -3.13
N SER A 138 -17.98 20.05 -3.51
CA SER A 138 -17.54 20.29 -4.89
C SER A 138 -18.14 19.32 -5.92
N TYR A 139 -18.44 18.08 -5.52
CA TYR A 139 -19.12 17.11 -6.38
C TYR A 139 -20.58 17.51 -6.62
N VAL A 140 -21.30 17.95 -5.58
CA VAL A 140 -22.69 18.44 -5.69
C VAL A 140 -22.76 19.73 -6.52
N GLU A 141 -21.79 20.63 -6.38
CA GLU A 141 -21.65 21.82 -7.24
C GLU A 141 -21.41 21.44 -8.71
N GLN A 142 -20.55 20.45 -8.99
CA GLN A 142 -20.31 19.95 -10.34
C GLN A 142 -21.55 19.27 -10.94
N GLU A 143 -22.26 18.42 -10.17
CA GLU A 143 -23.46 17.74 -10.64
C GLU A 143 -24.61 18.74 -10.91
N THR A 144 -24.80 19.74 -10.04
CA THR A 144 -25.82 20.78 -10.25
C THR A 144 -25.48 21.69 -11.43
N ALA A 145 -24.21 22.08 -11.60
CA ALA A 145 -23.76 22.85 -12.77
C ALA A 145 -23.91 22.05 -14.08
N LEU A 146 -23.59 20.76 -14.07
CA LEU A 146 -23.72 19.88 -15.24
C LEU A 146 -25.19 19.66 -15.63
N ASN A 147 -26.08 19.48 -14.65
CA ASN A 147 -27.52 19.37 -14.92
C ASN A 147 -28.12 20.71 -15.38
N ALA A 148 -27.66 21.85 -14.86
CA ALA A 148 -28.03 23.16 -15.39
C ALA A 148 -27.57 23.36 -16.84
N ALA A 149 -26.35 22.93 -17.19
CA ALA A 149 -25.83 22.97 -18.55
C ALA A 149 -26.63 22.07 -19.51
N ARG A 150 -27.03 20.86 -19.08
CA ARG A 150 -27.93 19.99 -19.84
C ARG A 150 -29.27 20.66 -20.14
N HIS A 151 -29.92 21.27 -19.15
CA HIS A 151 -31.18 21.98 -19.35
C HIS A 151 -31.04 23.22 -20.24
N ALA A 152 -29.91 23.93 -20.16
CA ALA A 152 -29.60 25.02 -21.08
C ALA A 152 -29.45 24.52 -22.53
N ALA A 153 -28.72 23.41 -22.75
CA ALA A 153 -28.59 22.79 -24.07
C ALA A 153 -29.95 22.37 -24.65
N GLN A 154 -30.77 21.66 -23.88
CA GLN A 154 -32.14 21.28 -24.26
C GLN A 154 -33.01 22.50 -24.63
N ALA A 155 -32.86 23.61 -23.91
CA ALA A 155 -33.58 24.85 -24.21
C ALA A 155 -33.05 25.58 -25.46
N PHE A 156 -31.80 25.37 -25.86
CA PHE A 156 -31.27 25.85 -27.15
C PHE A 156 -31.70 24.95 -28.30
N GLU A 157 -31.67 23.63 -28.13
CA GLU A 157 -32.17 22.63 -29.10
C GLU A 157 -33.64 22.91 -29.43
N ALA A 158 -34.51 23.03 -28.42
CA ALA A 158 -35.93 23.34 -28.61
C ALA A 158 -36.20 24.67 -29.34
N ARG A 159 -35.32 25.68 -29.18
CA ARG A 159 -35.41 26.96 -29.91
C ARG A 159 -34.92 26.84 -31.36
N ALA A 160 -33.88 26.04 -31.61
CA ALA A 160 -33.40 25.77 -32.97
C ALA A 160 -34.45 24.99 -33.77
N ASP A 161 -35.07 23.99 -33.14
CA ASP A 161 -36.21 23.24 -33.64
C ASP A 161 -37.38 24.15 -34.03
N GLU A 162 -37.75 25.12 -33.18
CA GLU A 162 -38.85 26.05 -33.48
C GLU A 162 -38.48 27.02 -34.60
N ALA A 163 -37.26 27.57 -34.61
CA ALA A 163 -36.78 28.42 -35.70
C ALA A 163 -36.71 27.67 -37.05
N LEU A 164 -36.49 26.35 -37.04
CA LEU A 164 -36.59 25.50 -38.23
C LEU A 164 -38.06 25.35 -38.69
N ARG A 165 -39.02 25.17 -37.77
CA ARG A 165 -40.46 25.13 -38.08
C ARG A 165 -40.94 26.47 -38.65
N GLU A 166 -40.53 27.59 -38.04
CA GLU A 166 -40.82 28.95 -38.54
C GLU A 166 -40.26 29.16 -39.96
N ARG A 167 -38.99 28.79 -40.18
CA ARG A 167 -38.35 28.85 -41.52
C ARG A 167 -39.13 28.03 -42.56
N ASP A 168 -39.54 26.81 -42.22
CA ASP A 168 -40.20 25.91 -43.16
C ASP A 168 -41.66 26.31 -43.40
N ALA A 169 -42.34 26.92 -42.41
CA ALA A 169 -43.63 27.58 -42.61
C ALA A 169 -43.51 28.79 -43.56
N LEU A 170 -42.57 29.72 -43.31
CA LEU A 170 -42.31 30.88 -44.17
C LEU A 170 -41.90 30.47 -45.59
N ARG A 171 -41.21 29.33 -45.75
CA ARG A 171 -40.90 28.75 -47.06
C ARG A 171 -42.17 28.29 -47.78
N ASN A 172 -43.07 27.57 -47.11
CA ASN A 172 -44.33 27.14 -47.71
C ASN A 172 -45.23 28.34 -48.08
N GLU A 173 -45.23 29.40 -47.27
CA GLU A 173 -45.89 30.67 -47.60
C GLU A 173 -45.27 31.35 -48.83
N LEU A 174 -43.94 31.35 -48.97
CA LEU A 174 -43.24 31.88 -50.14
C LEU A 174 -43.54 31.07 -51.42
N GLU A 175 -43.54 29.74 -51.34
CA GLU A 175 -43.86 28.86 -52.47
C GLU A 175 -45.35 29.03 -52.89
N SER A 176 -46.26 29.19 -51.94
CA SER A 176 -47.67 29.54 -52.18
C SER A 176 -47.84 30.93 -52.83
N ALA A 177 -47.11 31.94 -52.33
CA ALA A 177 -47.12 33.28 -52.93
C ALA A 177 -46.55 33.29 -54.37
N GLN A 178 -45.55 32.45 -54.66
CA GLN A 178 -45.03 32.26 -56.01
C GLN A 178 -46.05 31.58 -56.94
N GLN A 179 -46.81 30.60 -56.45
CA GLN A 179 -47.92 29.99 -57.21
C GLN A 179 -49.00 31.03 -57.54
N ALA A 180 -49.45 31.83 -56.56
CA ALA A 180 -50.43 32.90 -56.79
C ALA A 180 -49.94 34.00 -57.76
N ILE A 181 -48.63 34.29 -57.80
CA ILE A 181 -48.03 35.16 -58.82
C ILE A 181 -48.09 34.49 -60.20
N GLY A 182 -47.79 33.19 -60.30
CA GLY A 182 -47.90 32.41 -61.53
C GLY A 182 -49.33 32.36 -62.09
N GLU A 183 -50.33 32.14 -61.22
CA GLU A 183 -51.76 32.20 -61.55
C GLU A 183 -52.17 33.60 -62.04
N ARG A 184 -51.79 34.65 -61.32
CA ARG A 184 -52.03 36.05 -61.73
C ARG A 184 -51.42 36.34 -63.10
N ASP A 185 -50.22 35.84 -63.38
CA ASP A 185 -49.52 36.09 -64.63
C ASP A 185 -50.02 35.20 -65.78
N ALA A 186 -50.68 34.08 -65.49
CA ALA A 186 -51.46 33.31 -66.45
C ALA A 186 -52.78 34.04 -66.78
N LEU A 187 -53.56 34.44 -65.78
CA LEU A 187 -54.77 35.26 -65.93
C LEU A 187 -54.48 36.58 -66.68
N ARG A 188 -53.30 37.18 -66.48
CA ARG A 188 -52.88 38.36 -67.23
C ARG A 188 -52.72 38.07 -68.73
N ARG A 189 -52.17 36.91 -69.10
CA ARG A 189 -52.07 36.48 -70.51
C ARG A 189 -53.45 36.17 -71.09
N GLU A 190 -54.34 35.52 -70.34
CA GLU A 190 -55.72 35.27 -70.78
C GLU A 190 -56.50 36.57 -71.03
N ILE A 191 -56.28 37.61 -70.21
CA ILE A 191 -56.83 38.95 -70.44
C ILE A 191 -56.20 39.62 -71.68
N GLU A 192 -54.91 39.40 -71.93
CA GLU A 192 -54.18 39.92 -73.08
C GLU A 192 -54.67 39.27 -74.39
N THR A 193 -54.80 37.94 -74.43
CA THR A 193 -55.39 37.22 -75.57
C THR A 193 -56.88 37.54 -75.75
N ALA A 194 -57.67 37.66 -74.69
CA ALA A 194 -59.07 38.08 -74.79
C ALA A 194 -59.23 39.54 -75.25
N HIS A 195 -58.20 40.39 -75.09
CA HIS A 195 -58.16 41.71 -75.71
C HIS A 195 -57.79 41.64 -77.19
N GLU A 196 -56.83 40.79 -77.58
CA GLU A 196 -56.51 40.53 -79.00
C GLU A 196 -57.71 39.93 -79.74
N GLU A 197 -58.40 38.94 -79.18
CA GLU A 197 -59.64 38.36 -79.71
C GLU A 197 -60.76 39.41 -79.84
N ARG A 198 -61.00 40.21 -78.79
CA ARG A 198 -61.99 41.30 -78.81
C ARG A 198 -61.68 42.29 -79.93
N ASP A 199 -60.41 42.65 -80.10
CA ASP A 199 -60.01 43.66 -81.08
C ASP A 199 -59.99 43.08 -82.50
N ALA A 200 -59.73 41.77 -82.67
CA ALA A 200 -59.96 41.05 -83.91
C ALA A 200 -61.45 41.00 -84.28
N VAL A 201 -62.32 40.56 -83.37
CA VAL A 201 -63.79 40.55 -83.56
C VAL A 201 -64.33 41.96 -83.82
N ARG A 202 -63.71 42.99 -83.21
CA ARG A 202 -64.03 44.39 -83.50
C ARG A 202 -63.63 44.78 -84.93
N ASN A 203 -62.43 44.41 -85.38
CA ASN A 203 -61.99 44.66 -86.76
C ASN A 203 -62.88 43.92 -87.76
N GLU A 204 -63.26 42.67 -87.48
CA GLU A 204 -64.26 41.93 -88.27
C GLU A 204 -65.63 42.62 -88.28
N LEU A 205 -66.08 43.17 -87.16
CA LEU A 205 -67.33 43.93 -87.08
C LEU A 205 -67.26 45.26 -87.84
N GLU A 206 -66.12 45.95 -87.83
CA GLU A 206 -65.91 47.17 -88.61
C GLU A 206 -65.84 46.85 -90.11
N LEU A 207 -65.14 45.78 -90.52
CA LEU A 207 -65.15 45.23 -91.88
C LEU A 207 -66.55 44.76 -92.32
N ALA A 208 -67.31 44.09 -91.46
CA ALA A 208 -68.68 43.66 -91.75
C ALA A 208 -69.65 44.85 -91.85
N GLN A 209 -69.43 45.91 -91.08
CA GLN A 209 -70.16 47.17 -91.26
C GLN A 209 -69.79 47.86 -92.58
N GLU A 210 -68.53 47.79 -93.01
CA GLU A 210 -68.11 48.30 -94.32
C GLU A 210 -68.72 47.47 -95.44
N ALA A 211 -68.67 46.14 -95.39
CA ALA A 211 -69.36 45.24 -96.30
C ALA A 211 -70.89 45.45 -96.31
N ILE A 212 -71.50 45.86 -95.18
CA ILE A 212 -72.91 46.28 -95.12
C ILE A 212 -73.12 47.64 -95.79
N ARG A 213 -72.24 48.62 -95.61
CA ARG A 213 -72.30 49.93 -96.29
C ARG A 213 -72.12 49.76 -97.80
N GLU A 214 -71.20 48.90 -98.23
CA GLU A 214 -70.98 48.50 -99.62
C GLU A 214 -72.19 47.75 -100.15
N ARG A 215 -72.69 46.71 -99.46
CA ARG A 215 -73.93 46.02 -99.85
C ARG A 215 -75.11 46.96 -99.96
N ASP A 216 -75.23 47.96 -99.08
CA ASP A 216 -76.34 48.92 -99.10
C ASP A 216 -76.12 50.06 -100.10
N ALA A 217 -74.88 50.30 -100.56
CA ALA A 217 -74.55 51.12 -101.71
C ALA A 217 -74.84 50.36 -103.01
N LEU A 218 -74.31 49.14 -103.16
CA LEU A 218 -74.64 48.17 -104.20
C LEU A 218 -76.14 47.88 -104.27
N ARG A 219 -76.88 47.94 -103.16
CA ARG A 219 -78.34 47.82 -103.12
C ARG A 219 -79.03 49.09 -103.61
N ARG A 220 -78.48 50.28 -103.39
CA ARG A 220 -78.94 51.53 -104.03
C ARG A 220 -78.59 51.57 -105.51
N GLU A 221 -77.46 51.00 -105.91
CA GLU A 221 -77.12 50.76 -107.32
C GLU A 221 -78.03 49.69 -107.93
N LEU A 222 -78.41 48.65 -107.19
CA LEU A 222 -79.41 47.67 -107.61
C LEU A 222 -80.81 48.28 -107.65
N GLU A 223 -81.21 49.13 -106.71
CA GLU A 223 -82.53 49.78 -106.69
C GLU A 223 -82.62 50.81 -107.82
N THR A 224 -81.59 51.60 -108.10
CA THR A 224 -81.53 52.47 -109.29
C THR A 224 -81.40 51.68 -110.60
N ALA A 225 -80.69 50.55 -110.61
CA ALA A 225 -80.70 49.62 -111.74
C ALA A 225 -82.05 48.92 -111.90
N HIS A 226 -82.81 48.70 -110.83
CA HIS A 226 -84.18 48.18 -110.83
C HIS A 226 -85.15 49.23 -111.38
N GLU A 227 -85.01 50.50 -111.02
CA GLU A 227 -85.76 51.61 -111.63
C GLU A 227 -85.44 51.72 -113.13
N GLN A 228 -84.17 51.62 -113.53
CA GLN A 228 -83.76 51.56 -114.93
C GLN A 228 -84.26 50.29 -115.66
N ARG A 229 -84.33 49.15 -114.97
CA ARG A 229 -84.76 47.85 -115.51
C ARG A 229 -86.26 47.71 -115.61
N ASP A 230 -87.02 48.28 -114.68
CA ASP A 230 -88.48 48.23 -114.67
C ASP A 230 -89.06 49.28 -115.64
N ALA A 231 -88.26 50.28 -116.02
CA ALA A 231 -88.43 51.08 -117.25
C ALA A 231 -88.05 50.33 -118.55
N ALA A 232 -87.41 49.16 -118.49
CA ALA A 232 -86.77 48.49 -119.64
C ALA A 232 -87.06 46.99 -119.82
N ARG A 233 -87.97 46.37 -119.05
CA ARG A 233 -88.29 44.92 -119.14
C ARG A 233 -89.72 44.59 -119.55
N ALA A 234 -90.20 45.27 -120.57
CA ALA A 234 -91.12 44.67 -121.52
C ALA A 234 -90.35 43.80 -122.56
N ASN A 235 -89.67 42.70 -122.14
CA ASN A 235 -89.31 41.55 -123.02
C ASN A 235 -88.66 40.35 -122.29
N HIS A 236 -88.73 39.18 -122.96
CA HIS A 236 -88.31 37.81 -122.60
C HIS A 236 -86.76 37.58 -122.49
N ALA A 237 -86.17 36.44 -122.08
CA ALA A 237 -86.51 35.29 -121.19
C ALA A 237 -85.29 34.30 -121.13
N VAL A 238 -85.31 33.22 -120.29
CA VAL A 238 -84.37 32.04 -120.24
C VAL A 238 -82.95 32.38 -119.66
N SER A 239 -82.26 31.74 -118.68
CA SER A 239 -82.06 30.35 -118.12
C SER A 239 -80.86 29.57 -118.75
N PRO A 240 -80.10 28.63 -118.12
CA PRO A 240 -79.78 28.32 -116.69
C PRO A 240 -78.29 27.88 -116.35
N LEU A 241 -77.96 27.68 -115.04
CA LEU A 241 -77.00 26.65 -114.43
C LEU A 241 -75.45 26.75 -114.70
N PRO A 242 -74.51 25.93 -114.11
CA PRO A 242 -74.44 25.09 -112.85
C PRO A 242 -73.03 24.95 -112.10
N VAL A 243 -72.99 24.13 -111.00
CA VAL A 243 -71.87 23.34 -110.31
C VAL A 243 -70.74 24.00 -109.44
N GLY A 244 -70.43 23.35 -108.28
CA GLY A 244 -69.19 23.41 -107.45
C GLY A 244 -69.49 23.36 -105.93
N PHE A 245 -69.11 22.43 -105.02
CA PHE A 245 -67.93 21.54 -104.77
C PHE A 245 -66.62 22.29 -104.43
N GLU A 246 -65.74 21.94 -103.46
CA GLU A 246 -65.66 21.00 -102.30
C GLU A 246 -65.22 21.82 -101.02
N GLN A 247 -65.17 21.41 -99.74
CA GLN A 247 -65.29 20.16 -98.94
C GLN A 247 -63.98 19.39 -98.57
N VAL A 248 -63.92 18.78 -97.35
CA VAL A 248 -62.81 18.01 -96.72
C VAL A 248 -61.65 18.89 -96.20
N GLY A 249 -60.85 18.60 -95.15
CA GLY A 249 -60.79 17.57 -94.07
C GLY A 249 -60.10 18.22 -92.83
N GLU A 250 -59.99 17.67 -91.61
CA GLU A 250 -59.69 16.30 -91.12
C GLU A 250 -58.29 15.76 -91.49
N ASP A 251 -57.77 14.89 -90.61
CA ASP A 251 -56.46 14.19 -90.59
C ASP A 251 -55.20 14.99 -90.18
N GLU A 252 -54.13 14.38 -89.63
CA GLU A 252 -54.02 13.38 -88.54
C GLU A 252 -52.54 13.32 -88.04
N GLU A 253 -52.32 12.58 -86.96
CA GLU A 253 -51.09 11.89 -86.52
C GLU A 253 -49.73 12.15 -87.22
N THR A 254 -48.72 12.60 -86.44
CA THR A 254 -47.30 12.27 -86.69
C THR A 254 -46.62 11.75 -85.42
N VAL A 255 -46.42 10.43 -85.38
CA VAL A 255 -45.50 9.73 -84.47
C VAL A 255 -44.08 9.76 -85.08
N VAL A 256 -43.06 9.26 -84.35
CA VAL A 256 -41.65 9.07 -84.77
C VAL A 256 -40.77 10.33 -84.59
N ASP A 257 -39.60 10.30 -83.93
CA ASP A 257 -38.85 9.19 -83.30
C ASP A 257 -38.22 9.56 -81.94
N LEU A 258 -37.71 8.56 -81.22
CA LEU A 258 -37.08 8.70 -79.89
C LEU A 258 -35.59 8.29 -79.87
N THR A 259 -34.87 8.86 -78.90
CA THR A 259 -33.61 8.34 -78.30
C THR A 259 -32.38 8.13 -79.18
N THR A 260 -31.46 9.11 -79.13
CA THR A 260 -30.00 8.86 -79.09
C THR A 260 -29.26 9.78 -78.10
N GLU A 261 -29.68 11.03 -77.92
CA GLU A 261 -28.90 12.05 -77.19
C GLU A 261 -28.90 11.92 -75.64
N THR A 262 -29.82 11.14 -75.05
CA THR A 262 -30.00 11.12 -73.58
C THR A 262 -28.89 10.41 -72.79
N ILE A 263 -28.14 9.49 -73.41
CA ILE A 263 -27.13 8.69 -72.71
C ILE A 263 -25.88 9.50 -72.37
N ASP A 264 -25.40 10.35 -73.29
CA ASP A 264 -24.21 11.17 -73.05
C ASP A 264 -24.48 12.28 -72.02
N GLU A 265 -25.70 12.84 -71.97
CA GLU A 265 -26.09 13.77 -70.90
C GLU A 265 -26.09 13.11 -69.53
N GLU A 266 -26.63 11.88 -69.39
CA GLU A 266 -26.60 11.16 -68.12
C GLU A 266 -25.17 10.75 -67.72
N MET A 267 -24.33 10.39 -68.69
CA MET A 267 -22.91 10.11 -68.44
C MET A 267 -22.16 11.35 -67.94
N GLN A 268 -22.40 12.53 -68.52
CA GLN A 268 -21.82 13.79 -68.03
C GLN A 268 -22.35 14.18 -66.64
N ARG A 269 -23.64 14.00 -66.36
CA ARG A 269 -24.23 14.21 -65.02
C ARG A 269 -23.63 13.24 -64.00
N ALA A 270 -23.39 11.99 -64.38
CA ALA A 270 -22.75 10.99 -63.53
C ALA A 270 -21.29 11.35 -63.23
N GLU A 271 -20.50 11.75 -64.24
CA GLU A 271 -19.10 12.14 -64.05
C GLU A 271 -18.96 13.40 -63.17
N MET A 272 -19.82 14.41 -63.40
CA MET A 272 -19.91 15.60 -62.53
C MET A 272 -20.25 15.23 -61.08
N ARG A 273 -21.18 14.29 -60.86
CA ARG A 273 -21.54 13.79 -59.53
C ARG A 273 -20.40 12.99 -58.88
N ILE A 274 -19.64 12.20 -59.63
CA ILE A 274 -18.46 11.47 -59.15
C ILE A 274 -17.39 12.44 -58.68
N ARG A 275 -16.99 13.42 -59.52
CA ARG A 275 -15.99 14.44 -59.15
C ARG A 275 -16.41 15.27 -57.93
N GLY A 276 -17.71 15.56 -57.80
CA GLY A 276 -18.26 16.21 -56.61
C GLY A 276 -18.15 15.37 -55.33
N LEU A 277 -18.36 14.05 -55.42
CA LEU A 277 -18.18 13.11 -54.32
C LEU A 277 -16.71 12.92 -53.95
N GLU A 278 -15.80 12.86 -54.92
CA GLU A 278 -14.35 12.79 -54.69
C GLU A 278 -13.81 14.02 -53.93
N LEU A 279 -14.31 15.22 -54.28
CA LEU A 279 -13.97 16.44 -53.56
C LEU A 279 -14.53 16.43 -52.13
N ALA A 280 -15.80 16.05 -51.97
CA ALA A 280 -16.44 15.94 -50.65
C ALA A 280 -15.79 14.88 -49.74
N LEU A 281 -15.17 13.84 -50.31
CA LEU A 281 -14.42 12.84 -49.57
C LEU A 281 -13.13 13.45 -48.98
N ARG A 282 -12.34 14.17 -49.78
CA ARG A 282 -11.12 14.86 -49.32
C ARG A 282 -11.42 15.94 -48.27
N ASP A 283 -12.52 16.67 -48.46
CA ASP A 283 -13.02 17.62 -47.47
C ASP A 283 -13.51 16.94 -46.19
N ALA A 284 -13.79 15.63 -46.19
CA ALA A 284 -14.12 14.85 -45.00
C ALA A 284 -12.87 14.25 -44.34
N GLU A 285 -11.93 13.72 -45.13
CA GLU A 285 -10.63 13.19 -44.68
C GLU A 285 -9.83 14.26 -43.92
N THR A 286 -9.65 15.44 -44.50
CA THR A 286 -8.96 16.57 -43.86
C THR A 286 -9.63 17.07 -42.58
N ARG A 287 -10.97 16.98 -42.49
CA ARG A 287 -11.69 17.26 -41.23
C ARG A 287 -11.47 16.18 -40.18
N ALA A 288 -11.43 14.90 -40.56
CA ALA A 288 -11.11 13.80 -39.65
C ALA A 288 -9.69 13.94 -39.08
N GLU A 289 -8.69 14.19 -39.93
CA GLU A 289 -7.30 14.45 -39.50
C GLU A 289 -7.22 15.62 -38.50
N SER A 290 -7.96 16.71 -38.75
CA SER A 290 -7.99 17.86 -37.83
C SER A 290 -8.61 17.54 -36.46
N ALA A 291 -9.64 16.68 -36.44
CA ALA A 291 -10.31 16.26 -35.21
C ALA A 291 -9.48 15.26 -34.39
N GLU A 292 -8.72 14.36 -35.05
CA GLU A 292 -7.77 13.48 -34.37
C GLU A 292 -6.64 14.27 -33.71
N LEU A 293 -6.09 15.29 -34.40
CA LEU A 293 -5.10 16.21 -33.84
C LEU A 293 -5.65 16.99 -32.62
N GLU A 294 -6.90 17.47 -32.67
CA GLU A 294 -7.51 18.14 -31.53
C GLU A 294 -7.70 17.18 -30.34
N LEU A 295 -8.16 15.95 -30.58
CA LEU A 295 -8.29 14.93 -29.55
C LEU A 295 -6.94 14.51 -28.94
N GLU A 296 -5.86 14.46 -29.72
CA GLU A 296 -4.52 14.20 -29.19
C GLU A 296 -4.03 15.37 -28.30
N LEU A 297 -4.25 16.61 -28.72
CA LEU A 297 -3.94 17.80 -27.91
C LEU A 297 -4.77 17.82 -26.61
N GLN A 298 -6.05 17.47 -26.66
CA GLN A 298 -6.90 17.35 -25.46
C GLN A 298 -6.42 16.24 -24.52
N ARG A 299 -6.05 15.06 -25.03
CA ARG A 299 -5.45 13.97 -24.23
C ARG A 299 -4.14 14.40 -23.56
N ARG A 300 -3.29 15.13 -24.28
CA ARG A 300 -2.02 15.65 -23.78
C ARG A 300 -2.20 16.74 -22.73
N ALA A 301 -3.24 17.59 -22.87
CA ALA A 301 -3.61 18.61 -21.89
C ALA A 301 -4.26 18.00 -20.62
N ALA A 302 -4.98 16.88 -20.75
CA ALA A 302 -5.66 16.20 -19.64
C ALA A 302 -4.70 15.49 -18.65
N GLY A 303 -3.40 15.39 -18.96
CA GLY A 303 -2.38 14.93 -18.01
C GLY A 303 -2.47 13.46 -17.58
N LEU A 304 -3.28 12.64 -18.26
CA LEU A 304 -3.40 11.21 -17.98
C LEU A 304 -2.08 10.50 -18.32
N PRO A 305 -1.45 9.78 -17.37
CA PRO A 305 -0.17 9.12 -17.60
C PRO A 305 -0.36 7.89 -18.49
N THR A 306 0.20 7.93 -19.69
CA THR A 306 0.28 6.78 -20.61
C THR A 306 1.34 5.78 -20.13
N GLU A 307 1.09 5.11 -19.00
CA GLU A 307 1.89 3.95 -18.60
C GLU A 307 1.52 2.73 -19.44
N LEU A 308 2.32 2.43 -20.47
CA LEU A 308 2.58 1.05 -20.89
C LEU A 308 3.86 0.91 -21.73
N SER A 309 4.93 0.45 -21.08
CA SER A 309 6.00 -0.38 -21.64
C SER A 309 6.77 0.10 -22.89
N THR A 310 7.93 0.74 -22.64
CA THR A 310 9.17 0.41 -23.36
C THR A 310 10.34 0.30 -22.39
N VAL A 311 11.03 -0.85 -22.41
CA VAL A 311 12.33 -1.03 -21.77
C VAL A 311 13.39 -0.83 -22.84
N GLU A 312 14.24 0.19 -22.70
CA GLU A 312 15.42 0.36 -23.54
C GLU A 312 16.60 0.88 -22.70
N THR A 313 17.78 0.31 -22.93
CA THR A 313 18.93 0.38 -22.01
C THR A 313 20.10 1.13 -22.63
N PRO A 314 20.50 2.29 -22.10
CA PRO A 314 21.79 2.91 -22.41
C PRO A 314 22.95 2.15 -21.74
N ALA A 315 24.11 2.09 -22.39
CA ALA A 315 25.26 1.30 -21.94
C ALA A 315 26.09 1.95 -20.81
N GLU A 316 26.87 1.12 -20.11
CA GLU A 316 27.86 1.53 -19.10
C GLU A 316 29.05 2.33 -19.66
N PRO A 317 29.94 2.84 -18.79
CA PRO A 317 31.24 2.14 -18.71
C PRO A 317 31.75 1.79 -17.29
N SER A 318 31.67 0.49 -16.95
CA SER A 318 32.70 -0.32 -16.27
C SER A 318 33.50 0.25 -15.07
N VAL A 319 33.12 -0.15 -13.85
CA VAL A 319 33.98 -0.29 -12.65
C VAL A 319 33.49 -1.53 -11.86
N PRO A 320 34.36 -2.43 -11.34
CA PRO A 320 33.94 -3.79 -10.97
C PRO A 320 33.21 -3.95 -9.62
N GLU A 321 32.51 -5.08 -9.50
CA GLU A 321 31.80 -5.56 -8.31
C GLU A 321 32.69 -5.70 -7.06
N PRO A 322 32.07 -5.66 -5.86
CA PRO A 322 31.73 -6.94 -5.22
C PRO A 322 30.22 -7.18 -5.08
N SER A 323 29.81 -8.41 -5.38
CA SER A 323 28.41 -8.84 -5.43
C SER A 323 27.71 -8.70 -4.07
N ASN A 324 26.67 -7.88 -4.02
CA ASN A 324 25.84 -7.69 -2.83
C ASN A 324 24.38 -8.01 -3.20
N GLU A 325 23.87 -9.17 -2.78
CA GLU A 325 22.50 -9.60 -3.11
C GLU A 325 21.46 -8.56 -2.63
N PRO A 326 20.37 -8.32 -3.38
CA PRO A 326 19.41 -7.27 -3.07
C PRO A 326 18.77 -7.48 -1.69
N ALA A 327 19.13 -6.59 -0.75
CA ALA A 327 18.68 -6.64 0.63
C ALA A 327 17.14 -6.51 0.73
N PHE A 328 16.47 -7.66 0.88
CA PHE A 328 15.02 -7.78 0.98
C PHE A 328 14.44 -6.87 2.07
N ARG A 329 13.80 -5.76 1.65
CA ARG A 329 13.12 -4.75 2.50
C ARG A 329 11.79 -5.26 3.07
N GLY A 330 11.83 -6.41 3.75
CA GLY A 330 10.76 -6.83 4.65
C GLY A 330 10.81 -6.07 5.99
N PRO A 331 9.83 -6.28 6.88
CA PRO A 331 9.87 -5.77 8.24
C PRO A 331 11.19 -6.10 8.96
N ALA A 332 11.67 -5.18 9.81
CA ALA A 332 12.97 -5.27 10.46
C ALA A 332 13.14 -6.62 11.19
N ARG A 333 14.21 -7.36 10.87
CA ARG A 333 14.40 -8.74 11.32
C ARG A 333 14.75 -8.77 12.82
N GLY A 334 13.78 -9.12 13.66
CA GLY A 334 13.89 -9.07 15.12
C GLY A 334 14.88 -10.03 15.81
N ALA A 335 15.73 -10.75 15.07
CA ALA A 335 16.80 -11.57 15.63
C ALA A 335 18.00 -11.66 14.69
N LYS A 336 19.22 -11.62 15.24
CA LYS A 336 20.45 -11.85 14.49
C LYS A 336 20.55 -13.32 14.07
N ARG A 337 20.88 -13.56 12.80
CA ARG A 337 21.16 -14.89 12.25
C ARG A 337 22.66 -15.11 12.17
N VAL A 338 23.05 -16.37 12.38
CA VAL A 338 24.39 -16.89 12.11
C VAL A 338 24.25 -17.78 10.86
N ALA A 339 25.00 -17.45 9.80
CA ALA A 339 25.16 -18.34 8.67
C ALA A 339 26.09 -19.50 9.09
N ILE A 340 25.75 -20.73 8.74
CA ILE A 340 26.51 -21.90 9.18
C ILE A 340 27.30 -22.43 7.99
N THR A 341 28.61 -22.19 8.01
CA THR A 341 29.54 -22.47 6.90
C THR A 341 29.73 -23.97 6.65
N THR A 342 29.62 -24.79 7.70
CA THR A 342 29.63 -26.26 7.61
C THR A 342 28.24 -26.74 7.20
N GLU A 343 28.14 -27.65 6.22
CA GLU A 343 26.87 -28.34 5.97
C GLU A 343 26.49 -29.20 7.19
N VAL A 344 25.55 -28.73 8.01
CA VAL A 344 24.99 -29.49 9.14
C VAL A 344 23.72 -30.21 8.67
N ASP A 345 23.78 -31.54 8.64
CA ASP A 345 22.61 -32.38 8.42
C ASP A 345 21.68 -32.33 9.64
N ILE A 346 20.38 -32.19 9.38
CA ILE A 346 19.30 -32.05 10.36
C ILE A 346 18.14 -32.96 10.00
N GLN A 347 17.23 -33.22 10.94
CA GLN A 347 15.99 -33.93 10.67
C GLN A 347 14.79 -32.99 10.79
N ILE A 348 13.85 -33.08 9.85
CA ILE A 348 12.59 -32.34 9.84
C ILE A 348 11.46 -33.35 9.65
N ASP A 349 10.60 -33.50 10.66
CA ASP A 349 9.60 -34.58 10.74
C ASP A 349 10.21 -35.98 10.48
N ALA A 350 11.42 -36.20 11.02
CA ALA A 350 12.30 -37.37 10.82
C ALA A 350 12.86 -37.59 9.40
N ALA A 351 12.50 -36.77 8.41
CA ALA A 351 13.15 -36.77 7.10
C ALA A 351 14.44 -35.93 7.11
N PRO A 352 15.49 -36.29 6.35
CA PRO A 352 16.74 -35.54 6.33
C PRO A 352 16.62 -34.20 5.58
N GLY A 353 17.41 -33.22 6.02
CA GLY A 353 17.62 -31.93 5.36
C GLY A 353 18.95 -31.31 5.80
N LYS A 354 19.30 -30.14 5.25
CA LYS A 354 20.50 -29.37 5.61
C LYS A 354 20.15 -28.01 6.19
N LEU A 355 20.91 -27.56 7.18
CA LEU A 355 20.79 -26.24 7.79
C LEU A 355 21.61 -25.20 6.99
N ILE A 356 21.13 -23.97 6.88
CA ILE A 356 21.78 -22.87 6.12
C ILE A 356 22.08 -21.67 7.04
N ASP A 357 21.03 -21.18 7.71
CA ASP A 357 21.15 -20.16 8.75
C ASP A 357 20.35 -20.56 9.98
N LEU A 358 20.76 -20.05 11.14
CA LEU A 358 20.09 -20.26 12.40
C LEU A 358 20.07 -18.96 13.22
N SER A 359 19.00 -18.78 13.97
CA SER A 359 18.82 -17.76 15.00
C SER A 359 17.98 -18.35 16.14
N ILE A 360 18.00 -17.69 17.30
CA ILE A 360 17.18 -18.05 18.47
C ILE A 360 15.69 -18.22 18.11
N THR A 361 15.18 -17.47 17.11
CA THR A 361 13.76 -17.47 16.70
C THR A 361 13.45 -18.34 15.47
N GLY A 362 14.41 -18.98 14.82
CA GLY A 362 14.15 -19.73 13.58
C GLY A 362 15.37 -19.98 12.70
N ALA A 363 15.16 -20.63 11.56
CA ALA A 363 16.23 -21.11 10.68
C ALA A 363 15.87 -21.01 9.18
N GLN A 364 16.88 -21.14 8.31
CA GLN A 364 16.74 -21.57 6.91
C GLN A 364 17.23 -23.00 6.72
N VAL A 365 16.46 -23.80 5.99
CA VAL A 365 16.71 -25.22 5.76
C VAL A 365 16.56 -25.58 4.29
N LEU A 366 17.31 -26.57 3.82
CA LEU A 366 17.19 -27.20 2.50
C LEU A 366 16.69 -28.64 2.66
N THR A 367 15.69 -29.04 1.88
CA THR A 367 15.04 -30.36 1.95
C THR A 367 14.79 -30.92 0.55
N SER A 368 14.68 -32.24 0.42
CA SER A 368 14.33 -32.92 -0.84
C SER A 368 12.82 -33.00 -1.11
N PHE A 369 11.99 -32.52 -0.17
CA PHE A 369 10.53 -32.64 -0.19
C PHE A 369 9.86 -31.27 0.00
N SER A 370 8.64 -31.10 -0.54
CA SER A 370 7.96 -29.80 -0.53
C SER A 370 7.40 -29.44 0.85
N MET A 371 8.00 -28.42 1.47
CA MET A 371 7.48 -27.84 2.72
C MET A 371 6.32 -26.89 2.41
N LYS A 372 5.11 -27.18 2.92
CA LYS A 372 3.94 -26.29 2.79
C LYS A 372 4.02 -25.12 3.80
N PRO A 373 3.82 -23.86 3.39
CA PRO A 373 3.68 -22.74 4.32
C PRO A 373 2.59 -22.96 5.38
N ASN A 374 2.75 -22.33 6.54
CA ASN A 374 1.95 -22.47 7.75
C ASN A 374 1.92 -23.87 8.41
N ARG A 375 2.48 -24.93 7.81
CA ARG A 375 2.62 -26.25 8.46
C ARG A 375 3.49 -26.16 9.72
N LEU A 376 3.09 -26.86 10.77
CA LEU A 376 3.95 -27.15 11.92
C LEU A 376 4.83 -28.38 11.63
N VAL A 377 6.11 -28.30 12.00
CA VAL A 377 7.13 -29.35 11.83
C VAL A 377 8.00 -29.46 13.09
N LYS A 378 8.58 -30.64 13.34
CA LYS A 378 9.63 -30.85 14.34
C LYS A 378 10.99 -30.83 13.64
N VAL A 379 11.79 -29.80 13.91
CA VAL A 379 13.21 -29.75 13.52
C VAL A 379 14.05 -30.37 14.64
N THR A 380 15.04 -31.19 14.29
CA THR A 380 15.98 -31.79 15.24
C THR A 380 17.41 -31.46 14.80
N LEU A 381 18.18 -30.82 15.67
CA LEU A 381 19.57 -30.41 15.44
C LEU A 381 20.53 -31.33 16.24
N PRO A 382 21.62 -31.83 15.64
CA PRO A 382 22.61 -32.63 16.35
C PRO A 382 23.59 -31.75 17.14
N MET A 383 23.73 -31.97 18.45
CA MET A 383 24.67 -31.26 19.32
C MET A 383 25.49 -32.26 20.15
N GLY A 384 26.56 -32.77 19.56
CA GLY A 384 27.34 -33.88 20.14
C GLY A 384 26.45 -35.12 20.29
N ASP A 385 26.48 -35.74 21.48
CA ASP A 385 25.63 -36.88 21.82
C ASP A 385 24.16 -36.51 22.10
N SER A 386 23.81 -35.22 22.05
CA SER A 386 22.47 -34.70 22.34
C SER A 386 21.73 -34.21 21.08
N LEU A 387 20.39 -34.22 21.12
CA LEU A 387 19.54 -33.78 20.01
C LEU A 387 18.61 -32.66 20.47
N ILE A 388 18.77 -31.45 19.91
CA ILE A 388 17.91 -30.30 20.20
C ILE A 388 16.63 -30.43 19.36
N ALA A 389 15.48 -30.57 20.01
CA ALA A 389 14.18 -30.67 19.34
C ALA A 389 13.44 -29.32 19.36
N CYS A 390 13.29 -28.69 18.19
CA CYS A 390 12.57 -27.44 18.01
C CYS A 390 11.21 -27.69 17.32
N LYS A 391 10.11 -27.26 17.93
CA LYS A 391 8.83 -27.10 17.25
C LYS A 391 8.89 -25.84 16.40
N ALA A 392 8.55 -25.94 15.12
CA ALA A 392 8.65 -24.84 14.18
C ALA A 392 7.42 -24.73 13.28
N LYS A 393 7.16 -23.52 12.77
CA LYS A 393 6.16 -23.23 11.74
C LYS A 393 6.87 -22.81 10.44
N VAL A 394 6.48 -23.40 9.32
CA VAL A 394 7.00 -23.01 8.00
C VAL A 394 6.42 -21.64 7.64
N MET A 395 7.28 -20.65 7.43
CA MET A 395 6.88 -19.29 7.05
C MET A 395 6.87 -19.11 5.53
N TRP A 396 7.86 -19.66 4.84
CA TRP A 396 7.95 -19.66 3.38
C TRP A 396 8.73 -20.88 2.87
N SER A 397 8.57 -21.20 1.59
CA SER A 397 9.21 -22.33 0.90
C SER A 397 9.41 -21.96 -0.57
N ARG A 398 10.60 -22.23 -1.12
CA ARG A 398 11.01 -21.91 -2.50
C ARG A 398 11.74 -23.12 -3.10
N LEU A 399 11.44 -23.45 -4.35
CA LEU A 399 12.16 -24.45 -5.12
C LEU A 399 13.46 -23.86 -5.67
N GLU A 400 14.57 -24.56 -5.47
CA GLU A 400 15.91 -24.19 -5.93
C GLU A 400 16.56 -25.37 -6.68
N PRO A 401 16.94 -25.20 -7.96
CA PRO A 401 17.72 -26.19 -8.67
C PRO A 401 19.20 -26.11 -8.26
N LYS A 402 19.77 -27.21 -7.76
CA LYS A 402 21.19 -27.31 -7.39
C LYS A 402 21.80 -28.56 -8.03
N ALA A 403 22.74 -28.38 -8.96
CA ALA A 403 23.52 -29.44 -9.61
C ALA A 403 22.67 -30.63 -10.16
N GLY A 404 21.54 -30.33 -10.79
CA GLY A 404 20.62 -31.34 -11.36
C GLY A 404 19.60 -31.92 -10.37
N GLN A 405 19.71 -31.63 -9.08
CA GLN A 405 18.69 -31.96 -8.08
C GLN A 405 17.77 -30.76 -7.81
N LEU A 406 16.47 -31.04 -7.64
CA LEU A 406 15.50 -30.09 -7.12
C LEU A 406 15.46 -30.16 -5.59
N LEU A 407 15.75 -29.03 -4.92
CA LEU A 407 15.69 -28.91 -3.47
C LEU A 407 14.73 -27.77 -3.07
N TYR A 408 14.08 -27.90 -1.93
CA TYR A 408 13.22 -26.87 -1.36
C TYR A 408 13.97 -26.15 -0.24
N ARG A 409 14.25 -24.86 -0.44
CA ARG A 409 14.70 -23.97 0.62
C ARG A 409 13.47 -23.44 1.37
N ALA A 410 13.45 -23.56 2.68
CA ALA A 410 12.36 -23.05 3.51
C ALA A 410 12.87 -22.21 4.68
N GLY A 411 12.10 -21.18 5.03
CA GLY A 411 12.27 -20.41 6.26
C GLY A 411 11.30 -20.92 7.32
N VAL A 412 11.82 -21.33 8.48
CA VAL A 412 11.03 -21.81 9.62
C VAL A 412 11.19 -20.87 10.81
N TRP A 413 10.10 -20.64 11.54
CA TRP A 413 10.04 -19.85 12.78
C TRP A 413 9.77 -20.79 13.96
N PHE A 414 10.55 -20.71 15.03
CA PHE A 414 10.42 -21.60 16.19
C PHE A 414 9.24 -21.18 17.06
N THR A 415 8.30 -22.12 17.28
CA THR A 415 7.13 -21.97 18.15
C THR A 415 7.33 -22.60 19.53
N GLY A 416 8.43 -23.34 19.72
CA GLY A 416 8.89 -23.84 21.01
C GLY A 416 10.21 -24.59 20.86
N ALA A 417 11.27 -24.08 21.48
CA ALA A 417 12.59 -24.68 21.48
C ALA A 417 13.27 -24.42 22.83
N ASP A 418 14.25 -25.25 23.19
CA ASP A 418 15.17 -24.92 24.28
C ASP A 418 16.11 -23.80 23.80
N GLN A 419 15.91 -22.60 24.34
CA GLN A 419 16.70 -21.42 23.98
C GLN A 419 18.16 -21.54 24.46
N MET A 420 18.41 -22.14 25.63
CA MET A 420 19.77 -22.29 26.15
C MET A 420 20.56 -23.30 25.29
N ALA A 421 19.93 -24.39 24.88
CA ALA A 421 20.53 -25.34 23.95
C ALA A 421 20.78 -24.71 22.57
N LEU A 422 19.84 -23.92 22.04
CA LEU A 422 20.03 -23.18 20.78
C LEU A 422 21.17 -22.15 20.87
N GLU A 423 21.28 -21.41 21.97
CA GLU A 423 22.36 -20.43 22.18
C GLU A 423 23.73 -21.11 22.34
N ALA A 424 23.78 -22.26 23.02
CA ALA A 424 25.00 -23.07 23.12
C ALA A 424 25.41 -23.69 21.76
N PHE A 425 24.45 -24.19 20.97
CA PHE A 425 24.69 -24.68 19.61
C PHE A 425 25.14 -23.56 18.65
N LEU A 426 24.51 -22.38 18.72
CA LEU A 426 24.92 -21.20 17.97
C LEU A 426 26.34 -20.77 18.37
N SER A 427 26.68 -20.84 19.66
CA SER A 427 28.01 -20.49 20.16
C SER A 427 29.10 -21.47 19.69
N SER A 428 28.81 -22.77 19.59
CA SER A 428 29.77 -23.75 19.08
C SER A 428 29.95 -23.73 17.55
N HIS A 429 28.93 -23.28 16.80
CA HIS A 429 29.00 -23.12 15.34
C HIS A 429 29.51 -21.75 14.89
N ARG A 430 29.53 -20.76 15.80
CA ARG A 430 30.15 -19.45 15.61
C ARG A 430 31.68 -19.54 15.76
N LYS A 431 32.30 -20.40 14.93
CA LYS A 431 33.75 -20.42 14.74
C LYS A 431 34.22 -19.06 14.23
N ASP A 432 35.44 -18.72 14.63
CA ASP A 432 36.02 -17.39 14.45
C ASP A 432 36.09 -16.98 12.97
N VAL A 433 35.63 -15.76 12.69
CA VAL A 433 35.68 -15.03 11.41
C VAL A 433 36.33 -13.69 11.68
#